data_AF-A0AAD5LS83-F1
#
_entry.id   AF-A0AAD5LS83-F1
#
_cell.length_a   1.000
_cell.length_b   1.000
_cell.length_c   1.000
_cell.angle_alpha   90.00
_cell.angle_beta   90.00
_cell.angle_gamma   90.00
#
_symmetry.space_group_name_H-M   'P 1'
#
loop_
_entity.id
_entity.type
_entity.pdbx_description
1 polymer ?
#
loop_
_entity_poly.entity_id
_entity_poly.type
_entity_poly.pdbx_seq_one_letter_code
_entity_poly.pdbx_strand_id
1 'polypeptide(L)'
;MPMKKPLRKPIGFGVDVKEDSLDLFQFFTTTCYSGYEGPKLVICTVLYLQSFPSSLRVFYAVYKNVFDILSREDYDFIEDPSVCYPSFGDASSDYETVTGPFYGFWSSFCTARSFAWLDKYDVRQANNRYELRLMEAENKKLRDAGKSQRNDEIRELVAFVRKRDPRVKAYRELLEKRQEEAKRKQEINRKQQILRNQQQVSFHICLRSQ
;
A
#
# COMPACT_ATOMS: atom_id res chain seq x y z
N MET A 1 25.26 15.65 -20.92
CA MET A 1 25.75 14.27 -20.97
C MET A 1 25.20 13.53 -19.76
N PRO A 2 24.45 12.42 -19.90
CA PRO A 2 24.00 11.68 -18.74
C PRO A 2 25.19 10.94 -18.13
N MET A 3 25.55 11.30 -16.90
CA MET A 3 26.52 10.59 -16.08
C MET A 3 26.05 9.13 -15.95
N LYS A 4 26.81 8.19 -16.51
CA LYS A 4 26.61 6.75 -16.25
C LYS A 4 26.79 6.54 -14.75
N LYS A 5 25.72 6.17 -14.05
CA LYS A 5 25.80 5.73 -12.65
C LYS A 5 26.80 4.56 -12.57
N PRO A 6 27.70 4.51 -11.57
CA PRO A 6 28.61 3.40 -11.43
C PRO A 6 27.80 2.12 -11.15
N LEU A 7 27.99 1.10 -11.99
CA LEU A 7 27.55 -0.26 -11.72
C LEU A 7 28.12 -0.68 -10.36
N ARG A 8 27.27 -0.90 -9.35
CA ARG A 8 27.70 -1.54 -8.10
C ARG A 8 28.31 -2.90 -8.50
N LYS A 9 29.59 -3.10 -8.18
CA LYS A 9 30.27 -4.40 -8.38
C LYS A 9 29.47 -5.49 -7.65
N PRO A 10 29.45 -6.74 -8.13
CA PRO A 10 28.93 -7.86 -7.33
C PRO A 10 29.82 -7.95 -6.08
N ILE A 11 29.24 -7.63 -4.93
CA ILE A 11 29.91 -7.67 -3.63
C ILE A 11 29.94 -9.14 -3.19
N GLY A 12 31.11 -9.55 -2.68
CA GLY A 12 31.51 -10.94 -2.49
C GLY A 12 30.62 -11.77 -1.57
N PHE A 13 30.78 -13.09 -1.71
CA PHE A 13 30.17 -14.11 -0.88
C PHE A 13 30.58 -13.97 0.59
N GLY A 14 29.62 -14.07 1.51
CA GLY A 14 29.88 -14.24 2.94
C GLY A 14 30.24 -12.99 3.73
N VAL A 15 30.03 -11.79 3.18
CA VAL A 15 30.03 -10.56 4.00
C VAL A 15 28.64 -10.42 4.62
N ASP A 16 28.55 -10.29 5.94
CA ASP A 16 27.36 -9.81 6.63
C ASP A 16 27.09 -8.37 6.17
N VAL A 17 26.47 -8.23 5.00
CA VAL A 17 25.97 -6.94 4.54
C VAL A 17 24.80 -6.63 5.45
N LYS A 18 25.07 -5.84 6.49
CA LYS A 18 24.01 -5.21 7.27
C LYS A 18 23.15 -4.46 6.28
N GLU A 19 21.90 -4.88 6.19
CA GLU A 19 20.91 -4.23 5.36
C GLU A 19 20.74 -2.81 5.94
N ASP A 20 21.21 -1.78 5.23
CA ASP A 20 20.78 -0.38 5.47
C ASP A 20 19.31 -0.22 4.98
N SER A 21 18.47 -1.19 5.34
CA SER A 21 17.06 -1.27 4.99
C SER A 21 16.27 -0.60 6.10
N LEU A 22 15.26 0.15 5.72
CA LEU A 22 14.40 0.79 6.70
C LEU A 22 13.74 -0.27 7.60
N ASP A 23 14.03 -0.19 8.91
CA ASP A 23 13.38 -0.99 9.95
C ASP A 23 11.92 -0.56 10.10
N LEU A 24 11.01 -1.36 9.54
CA LEU A 24 9.59 -1.04 9.50
C LEU A 24 8.93 -1.19 10.86
N PHE A 25 9.51 -1.96 11.79
CA PHE A 25 8.91 -2.24 13.09
C PHE A 25 8.65 -0.97 13.90
N GLN A 26 9.52 0.03 13.75
CA GLN A 26 9.40 1.35 14.40
C GLN A 26 8.16 2.14 13.98
N PHE A 27 7.57 1.79 12.83
CA PHE A 27 6.40 2.47 12.26
C PHE A 27 5.08 1.75 12.55
N PHE A 28 5.09 0.63 13.29
CA PHE A 28 3.87 -0.05 13.74
C PHE A 28 3.27 0.51 15.04
N THR A 29 3.77 1.65 15.53
CA THR A 29 3.26 2.29 16.75
C THR A 29 2.64 3.63 16.44
N THR A 30 1.65 4.05 17.24
CA THR A 30 1.10 5.40 17.13
C THR A 30 2.07 6.47 17.65
N THR A 31 3.13 6.05 18.36
CA THR A 31 4.15 6.93 18.92
C THR A 31 5.09 7.50 17.86
N CYS A 32 5.21 6.86 16.69
CA CYS A 32 6.08 7.34 15.61
C CYS A 32 5.63 8.68 15.01
N TYR A 33 4.39 9.12 15.28
CA TYR A 33 3.86 10.42 14.86
C TYR A 33 3.20 11.24 15.99
N SER A 34 3.18 10.75 17.24
CA SER A 34 2.55 11.48 18.37
C SER A 34 3.49 12.44 19.11
N GLY A 35 4.81 12.29 18.95
CA GLY A 35 5.83 13.06 19.69
C GLY A 35 6.67 14.02 18.83
N TYR A 36 6.29 14.23 17.57
CA TYR A 36 7.06 15.05 16.62
C TYR A 36 6.75 16.55 16.79
N GLU A 37 6.96 17.08 18.01
CA GLU A 37 7.05 18.52 18.28
C GLU A 37 8.53 18.90 18.34
N GLY A 38 9.23 18.75 17.21
CA GLY A 38 10.65 19.09 17.09
C GLY A 38 10.86 20.54 16.62
N PRO A 39 11.80 21.31 17.21
CA PRO A 39 12.09 22.72 16.89
C PRO A 39 12.78 22.96 15.53
N LYS A 40 12.60 22.06 14.55
CA LYS A 40 13.22 22.13 13.20
C LYS A 40 12.20 22.08 12.05
N LEU A 41 10.93 22.34 12.32
CA LEU A 41 9.95 22.70 11.28
C LEU A 41 9.51 24.16 11.45
N VAL A 42 10.49 25.06 11.59
CA VAL A 42 10.27 26.52 11.55
C VAL A 42 10.71 27.05 10.19
N ILE A 43 10.35 26.39 9.09
CA ILE A 43 10.32 27.02 7.78
C ILE A 43 9.14 26.42 7.01
N CYS A 44 8.23 27.31 6.57
CA CYS A 44 7.19 27.08 5.55
C CYS A 44 5.77 26.64 6.00
N THR A 45 5.18 27.22 7.06
CA THR A 45 3.70 27.21 7.19
C THR A 45 3.11 28.35 8.04
N VAL A 46 3.70 29.55 8.02
CA VAL A 46 2.88 30.76 8.11
C VAL A 46 2.44 31.01 6.67
N LEU A 47 1.25 30.58 6.21
CA LEU A 47 0.07 31.45 6.18
C LEU A 47 -1.25 30.75 5.73
N TYR A 48 -1.34 29.43 5.63
CA TYR A 48 -2.60 28.78 5.22
C TYR A 48 -2.83 27.47 5.99
N LEU A 49 -4.04 27.30 6.54
CA LEU A 49 -4.56 26.14 7.30
C LEU A 49 -4.41 26.19 8.84
N GLN A 50 -5.15 27.09 9.48
CA GLN A 50 -5.29 27.19 10.95
C GLN A 50 -6.20 26.12 11.60
N SER A 51 -6.57 25.02 10.93
CA SER A 51 -7.58 24.08 11.47
C SER A 51 -7.29 22.60 11.28
N PHE A 52 -6.02 22.20 11.09
CA PHE A 52 -5.65 20.79 11.03
C PHE A 52 -4.82 20.39 12.25
N PRO A 53 -5.20 19.33 13.00
CA PRO A 53 -4.43 18.86 14.15
C PRO A 53 -2.98 18.57 13.73
N SER A 54 -2.01 19.11 14.45
CA SER A 54 -0.57 18.93 14.16
C SER A 54 -0.19 17.45 14.02
N SER A 55 -0.80 16.58 14.83
CA SER A 55 -0.59 15.13 14.81
C SER A 55 -0.94 14.47 13.47
N LEU A 56 -1.95 14.96 12.73
CA LEU A 56 -2.29 14.41 11.42
C LEU A 56 -1.31 14.86 10.34
N ARG A 57 -0.78 16.08 10.42
CA ARG A 57 0.27 16.54 9.49
C ARG A 57 1.53 15.68 9.63
N VAL A 58 1.91 15.39 10.88
CA VAL A 58 3.03 14.51 11.20
C VAL A 58 2.78 13.10 10.66
N PHE A 59 1.57 12.54 10.82
CA PHE A 59 1.21 11.24 10.24
C PHE A 59 1.50 11.19 8.74
N TYR A 60 1.00 12.14 7.96
CA TYR A 60 1.21 12.12 6.51
C TYR A 60 2.68 12.32 6.13
N ALA A 61 3.40 13.20 6.83
CA ALA A 61 4.81 13.44 6.57
C ALA A 61 5.68 12.20 6.87
N VAL A 62 5.44 11.52 7.99
CA VAL A 62 6.17 10.32 8.40
C VAL A 62 5.94 9.20 7.39
N TYR A 63 4.69 8.83 7.12
CA TYR A 63 4.41 7.72 6.22
C TYR A 63 4.76 8.02 4.77
N LYS A 64 4.60 9.27 4.31
CA LYS A 64 5.10 9.67 2.99
C LYS A 64 6.60 9.43 2.87
N ASN A 65 7.39 9.84 3.87
CA ASN A 65 8.83 9.62 3.86
C ASN A 65 9.18 8.12 3.88
N VAL A 66 8.49 7.32 4.69
CA VAL A 66 8.66 5.85 4.73
C VAL A 66 8.44 5.23 3.34
N PHE A 67 7.33 5.53 2.68
CA PHE A 67 7.04 4.98 1.34
C PHE A 67 7.97 5.55 0.25
N ASP A 68 8.42 6.80 0.37
CA ASP A 68 9.42 7.37 -0.52
C ASP A 68 10.77 6.66 -0.38
N ILE A 69 11.20 6.32 0.84
CA ILE A 69 12.40 5.52 1.11
C ILE A 69 12.24 4.13 0.50
N LEU A 70 11.14 3.44 0.78
CA LEU A 70 10.85 2.11 0.22
C LEU A 70 10.86 2.12 -1.31
N SER A 71 10.32 3.17 -1.93
CA SER A 71 10.33 3.30 -3.39
C SER A 71 11.75 3.47 -3.93
N ARG A 72 12.57 4.33 -3.31
CA ARG A 72 13.98 4.54 -3.71
C ARG A 72 14.82 3.27 -3.57
N GLU A 73 14.60 2.55 -2.48
CA GLU A 73 15.23 1.26 -2.21
C GLU A 73 14.98 0.23 -3.33
N ASP A 74 13.82 0.30 -3.97
CA ASP A 74 13.41 -0.62 -5.03
C ASP A 74 13.81 -0.11 -6.42
N TYR A 75 13.72 1.20 -6.68
CA TYR A 75 14.13 1.83 -7.95
C TYR A 75 15.59 1.57 -8.31
N ASP A 76 16.47 1.37 -7.34
CA ASP A 76 17.87 0.97 -7.59
C ASP A 76 17.99 -0.37 -8.34
N PHE A 77 16.94 -1.18 -8.35
CA PHE A 77 16.86 -2.50 -9.00
C PHE A 77 15.90 -2.54 -10.19
N ILE A 78 15.25 -1.42 -10.53
CA ILE A 78 14.33 -1.31 -11.67
C ILE A 78 15.06 -0.63 -12.82
N GLU A 79 15.18 -1.33 -13.95
CA GLU A 79 15.86 -0.79 -15.14
C GLU A 79 14.97 0.15 -15.95
N ASP A 80 13.65 -0.08 -15.93
CA ASP A 80 12.68 0.69 -16.69
C ASP A 80 12.36 2.04 -16.00
N PRO A 81 12.77 3.18 -16.58
CA PRO A 81 12.52 4.49 -15.99
C PRO A 81 11.06 4.94 -16.08
N SER A 82 10.20 4.23 -16.82
CA SER A 82 8.78 4.53 -16.91
C SER A 82 7.98 4.01 -15.70
N VAL A 83 8.56 3.07 -14.94
CA VAL A 83 7.94 2.53 -13.74
C VAL A 83 7.97 3.59 -12.64
N CYS A 84 6.78 3.97 -12.17
CA CYS A 84 6.61 4.94 -11.10
C CYS A 84 5.58 4.43 -10.09
N TYR A 85 6.01 4.30 -8.83
CA TYR A 85 5.16 3.89 -7.72
C TYR A 85 4.26 5.05 -7.29
N PRO A 86 2.98 4.78 -6.95
CA PRO A 86 2.08 5.83 -6.52
C PRO A 86 2.54 6.46 -5.19
N SER A 87 2.44 7.78 -5.12
CA SER A 87 2.77 8.55 -3.92
C SER A 87 1.68 8.46 -2.86
N PHE A 88 2.07 8.55 -1.58
CA PHE A 88 1.13 8.56 -0.46
C PHE A 88 0.18 9.78 -0.43
N GLY A 89 0.58 10.87 -1.06
CA GLY A 89 -0.14 12.13 -1.06
C GLY A 89 -0.08 12.86 0.28
N ASP A 90 -1.15 13.60 0.59
CA ASP A 90 -1.31 14.44 1.77
C ASP A 90 -2.75 14.35 2.33
N ALA A 91 -3.02 15.15 3.36
CA ALA A 91 -4.32 15.20 4.03
C ALA A 91 -5.50 15.59 3.12
N SER A 92 -5.23 16.35 2.06
CA SER A 92 -6.23 16.84 1.09
C SER A 92 -6.38 15.95 -0.14
N SER A 93 -5.57 14.90 -0.25
CA SER A 93 -5.56 14.03 -1.42
C SER A 93 -6.87 13.26 -1.56
N ASP A 94 -7.39 13.25 -2.78
CA ASP A 94 -8.64 12.57 -3.10
C ASP A 94 -8.48 11.04 -3.00
N TYR A 95 -9.59 10.38 -2.64
CA TYR A 95 -9.58 8.93 -2.46
C TYR A 95 -9.47 8.20 -3.79
N GLU A 96 -10.26 8.57 -4.79
CA GLU A 96 -10.36 7.81 -6.04
C GLU A 96 -9.11 7.94 -6.91
N THR A 97 -8.50 9.12 -6.89
CA THR A 97 -7.37 9.45 -7.79
C THR A 97 -5.99 9.20 -7.18
N VAL A 98 -5.85 9.30 -5.85
CA VAL A 98 -4.55 9.18 -5.18
C VAL A 98 -4.55 8.07 -4.16
N THR A 99 -5.41 8.14 -3.14
CA THR A 99 -5.33 7.27 -1.97
C THR A 99 -5.68 5.81 -2.29
N GLY A 100 -6.71 5.59 -3.11
CA GLY A 100 -7.17 4.29 -3.58
C GLY A 100 -6.11 3.59 -4.44
N PRO A 101 -5.62 4.23 -5.52
CA PRO A 101 -4.53 3.70 -6.34
C PRO A 101 -3.25 3.42 -5.53
N PHE A 102 -2.90 4.31 -4.60
CA PHE A 102 -1.79 4.09 -3.66
C PHE A 102 -1.95 2.78 -2.89
N TYR A 103 -3.06 2.61 -2.16
CA TYR A 103 -3.27 1.39 -1.39
C TYR A 103 -3.47 0.16 -2.26
N GLY A 104 -4.00 0.31 -3.48
CA GLY A 104 -4.13 -0.77 -4.45
C GLY A 104 -2.76 -1.35 -4.82
N PHE A 105 -1.81 -0.50 -5.20
CA PHE A 105 -0.44 -0.91 -5.51
C PHE A 105 0.28 -1.49 -4.29
N TRP A 106 0.30 -0.75 -3.19
CA TRP A 106 1.12 -1.11 -2.02
C TRP A 106 0.59 -2.32 -1.25
N SER A 107 -0.72 -2.63 -1.33
CA SER A 107 -1.27 -3.86 -0.72
C SER A 107 -0.81 -5.13 -1.44
N SER A 108 -0.41 -5.02 -2.71
CA SER A 108 0.14 -6.11 -3.52
C SER A 108 1.62 -5.89 -3.86
N PHE A 109 2.33 -5.12 -3.04
CA PHE A 109 3.73 -4.78 -3.30
C PHE A 109 4.61 -6.03 -3.41
N CYS A 110 5.55 -5.99 -4.35
CA CYS A 110 6.58 -7.00 -4.56
C CYS A 110 7.90 -6.26 -4.85
N THR A 111 8.90 -6.47 -4.01
CA THR A 111 10.22 -5.83 -4.19
C THR A 111 10.95 -6.31 -5.45
N ALA A 112 11.55 -5.35 -6.16
CA ALA A 112 12.47 -5.57 -7.27
C ALA A 112 13.89 -5.97 -6.81
N ARG A 113 14.20 -5.83 -5.51
CA ARG A 113 15.51 -6.20 -4.96
C ARG A 113 15.90 -7.63 -5.30
N SER A 114 17.19 -7.85 -5.57
CA SER A 114 17.68 -9.16 -6.00
C SER A 114 17.78 -10.18 -4.86
N PHE A 115 18.09 -9.74 -3.63
CA PHE A 115 18.44 -10.59 -2.48
C PHE A 115 19.63 -11.52 -2.72
N ALA A 116 20.47 -11.24 -3.72
CA ALA A 116 21.60 -12.09 -4.09
C ALA A 116 22.65 -12.25 -2.96
N TRP A 117 22.67 -11.34 -1.97
CA TRP A 117 23.53 -11.46 -0.79
C TRP A 117 23.12 -12.60 0.16
N LEU A 118 21.91 -13.15 0.02
CA LEU A 118 21.46 -14.33 0.76
C LEU A 118 21.95 -15.65 0.13
N ASP A 119 22.61 -15.61 -1.03
CA ASP A 119 23.13 -16.79 -1.69
C ASP A 119 24.19 -17.47 -0.80
N LYS A 120 23.94 -18.74 -0.47
CA LYS A 120 24.82 -19.54 0.39
C LYS A 120 25.92 -20.25 -0.40
N TYR A 121 25.64 -20.63 -1.65
CA TYR A 121 26.54 -21.42 -2.49
C TYR A 121 27.04 -20.60 -3.67
N ASP A 122 28.35 -20.68 -3.96
CA ASP A 122 28.89 -20.16 -5.21
C ASP A 122 28.68 -21.19 -6.32
N VAL A 123 27.75 -20.90 -7.22
CA VAL A 123 27.41 -21.77 -8.37
C VAL A 123 28.60 -22.06 -9.29
N ARG A 124 29.66 -21.24 -9.25
CA ARG A 124 30.89 -21.46 -10.03
C ARG A 124 31.74 -22.60 -9.49
N GLN A 125 31.52 -23.03 -8.24
CA GLN A 125 32.27 -24.11 -7.59
C GLN A 125 31.62 -25.48 -7.80
N ALA A 126 30.50 -25.57 -8.52
CA ALA A 126 29.82 -26.82 -8.79
C ALA A 126 30.70 -27.75 -9.64
N ASN A 127 30.87 -29.01 -9.18
CA ASN A 127 31.69 -30.00 -9.88
C ASN A 127 30.96 -30.65 -11.06
N ASN A 128 29.62 -30.65 -11.04
CA ASN A 128 28.81 -31.20 -12.11
C ASN A 128 27.44 -30.49 -12.23
N ARG A 129 26.69 -30.80 -13.30
CA ARG A 129 25.39 -30.20 -13.59
C ARG A 129 24.32 -30.47 -12.53
N TYR A 130 24.40 -31.60 -11.84
CA TYR A 130 23.43 -31.95 -10.79
C TYR A 130 23.66 -31.08 -9.55
N GLU A 131 24.91 -30.96 -9.11
CA GLU A 131 25.32 -30.10 -8.01
C GLU A 131 25.00 -28.63 -8.31
N LEU A 132 25.26 -28.16 -9.53
CA LEU A 132 24.90 -26.80 -9.97
C LEU A 132 23.41 -26.51 -9.75
N ARG A 133 22.53 -27.42 -10.17
CA ARG A 133 21.07 -27.26 -10.00
C ARG A 133 20.65 -27.24 -8.53
N LEU A 134 21.30 -28.05 -7.68
CA LEU A 134 21.03 -28.04 -6.24
C LEU A 134 21.47 -26.73 -5.59
N MET A 135 22.64 -26.22 -5.95
CA MET A 135 23.15 -24.93 -5.48
C MET A 135 22.23 -23.78 -5.92
N GLU A 136 21.83 -23.74 -7.19
CA GLU A 136 20.91 -22.75 -7.72
C GLU A 136 19.52 -22.81 -7.05
N ALA A 137 19.00 -24.01 -6.81
CA ALA A 137 17.72 -24.22 -6.16
C ALA A 137 17.74 -23.73 -4.70
N GLU A 138 18.80 -24.04 -3.95
CA GLU A 138 18.92 -23.61 -2.56
C GLU A 138 19.15 -22.09 -2.44
N ASN A 139 19.98 -21.50 -3.30
CA ASN A 139 20.11 -20.04 -3.36
C ASN A 139 18.78 -19.37 -3.72
N LYS A 140 18.07 -19.89 -4.73
CA LYS A 140 16.74 -19.37 -5.11
C LYS A 140 15.77 -19.44 -3.94
N LYS A 141 15.75 -20.54 -3.19
CA LYS A 141 14.91 -20.69 -1.99
C LYS A 141 15.23 -19.64 -0.93
N LEU A 142 16.51 -19.37 -0.66
CA LEU A 142 16.92 -18.34 0.31
C LEU A 142 16.52 -16.94 -0.15
N ARG A 143 16.73 -16.61 -1.44
CA ARG A 143 16.28 -15.34 -2.02
C ARG A 143 14.76 -15.18 -1.96
N ASP A 144 14.01 -16.22 -2.34
CA ASP A 144 12.55 -16.20 -2.34
C ASP A 144 12.01 -16.04 -0.90
N ALA A 145 12.65 -16.67 0.09
CA ALA A 145 12.30 -16.49 1.50
C ALA A 145 12.54 -15.05 1.98
N GLY A 146 13.71 -14.46 1.70
CA GLY A 146 14.00 -13.07 2.06
C GLY A 146 13.06 -12.07 1.38
N LYS A 147 12.76 -12.29 0.09
CA LYS A 147 11.76 -11.49 -0.64
C LYS A 147 10.37 -11.61 -0.02
N SER A 148 9.93 -12.82 0.33
CA SER A 148 8.63 -13.03 0.96
C SER A 148 8.54 -12.26 2.27
N GLN A 149 9.54 -12.42 3.15
CA GLN A 149 9.58 -11.73 4.43
C GLN A 149 9.46 -10.20 4.27
N ARG A 150 10.30 -9.59 3.42
CA ARG A 150 10.26 -8.14 3.20
C ARG A 150 8.93 -7.67 2.62
N ASN A 151 8.37 -8.43 1.68
CA ASN A 151 7.07 -8.10 1.09
C ASN A 151 5.95 -8.18 2.15
N ASP A 152 5.98 -9.20 3.00
CA ASP A 152 4.98 -9.38 4.04
C ASP A 152 5.07 -8.26 5.09
N GLU A 153 6.27 -7.88 5.53
CA GLU A 153 6.50 -6.72 6.41
C GLU A 153 5.93 -5.41 5.83
N ILE A 154 6.19 -5.14 4.54
CA ILE A 154 5.67 -3.94 3.86
C ILE A 154 4.14 -4.00 3.77
N ARG A 155 3.57 -5.15 3.39
CA ARG A 155 2.11 -5.30 3.25
C ARG A 155 1.40 -5.19 4.60
N GLU A 156 2.00 -5.71 5.67
CA GLU A 156 1.51 -5.54 7.03
C GLU A 156 1.53 -4.07 7.46
N LEU A 157 2.61 -3.34 7.16
CA LEU A 157 2.68 -1.90 7.41
C LEU A 157 1.59 -1.16 6.63
N VAL A 158 1.40 -1.49 5.35
CA VAL A 158 0.35 -0.89 4.52
C VAL A 158 -1.03 -1.13 5.11
N ALA A 159 -1.32 -2.36 5.56
CA ALA A 159 -2.58 -2.68 6.22
C ALA A 159 -2.75 -1.89 7.54
N PHE A 160 -1.68 -1.77 8.32
CA PHE A 160 -1.65 -1.00 9.56
C PHE A 160 -1.96 0.49 9.33
N VAL A 161 -1.34 1.11 8.33
CA VAL A 161 -1.53 2.52 7.95
C VAL A 161 -2.92 2.72 7.38
N ARG A 162 -3.37 1.85 6.47
CA ARG A 162 -4.71 1.91 5.86
C ARG A 162 -5.83 1.88 6.88
N LYS A 163 -5.66 1.13 7.98
CA LYS A 163 -6.64 1.05 9.07
C LYS A 163 -6.76 2.38 9.84
N ARG A 164 -5.71 3.18 9.88
CA ARG A 164 -5.60 4.43 10.66
C ARG A 164 -5.74 5.70 9.83
N ASP A 165 -5.57 5.60 8.52
CA ASP A 165 -5.65 6.74 7.60
C ASP A 165 -7.06 7.39 7.65
N PRO A 166 -7.17 8.67 8.06
CA PRO A 166 -8.43 9.39 8.12
C PRO A 166 -9.16 9.46 6.78
N ARG A 167 -8.43 9.54 5.65
CA ARG A 167 -9.02 9.60 4.30
C ARG A 167 -9.75 8.31 3.97
N VAL A 168 -9.16 7.17 4.34
CA VAL A 168 -9.76 5.84 4.16
C VAL A 168 -10.98 5.66 5.05
N LYS A 169 -10.92 6.14 6.30
CA LYS A 169 -12.05 6.08 7.23
C LYS A 169 -13.24 6.91 6.73
N ALA A 170 -12.99 8.15 6.31
CA ALA A 170 -14.02 9.04 5.77
C ALA A 170 -14.67 8.44 4.51
N TYR A 171 -13.88 7.86 3.61
CA TYR A 171 -14.39 7.23 2.40
C TYR A 171 -15.22 5.97 2.71
N ARG A 172 -14.80 5.15 3.69
CA ARG A 172 -15.59 3.99 4.14
C ARG A 172 -16.96 4.42 4.69
N GLU A 173 -17.00 5.42 5.56
CA GLU A 173 -18.25 5.96 6.12
C GLU A 173 -19.16 6.52 5.01
N LEU A 174 -18.59 7.17 3.99
CA LEU A 174 -19.33 7.66 2.83
C LEU A 174 -19.96 6.50 2.02
N LEU A 175 -19.20 5.42 1.78
CA LEU A 175 -19.71 4.24 1.08
C LEU A 175 -20.80 3.53 1.87
N GLU A 176 -20.63 3.38 3.19
CA GLU A 176 -21.65 2.76 4.07
C GLU A 176 -22.96 3.54 4.02
N LYS A 177 -22.91 4.88 4.09
CA LYS A 177 -24.10 5.74 3.94
C LYS A 177 -24.79 5.56 2.58
N ARG A 178 -24.01 5.60 1.49
CA ARG A 178 -24.56 5.39 0.13
C ARG A 178 -25.21 4.01 -0.01
N GLN A 179 -24.62 2.97 0.56
CA GLN A 179 -25.18 1.61 0.54
C GLN A 179 -26.47 1.53 1.35
N GLU A 180 -26.54 2.18 2.52
CA GLU A 180 -27.75 2.20 3.34
C GLU A 180 -28.90 2.94 2.64
N GLU A 181 -28.61 4.10 2.04
CA GLU A 181 -29.58 4.85 1.24
C GLU A 181 -30.09 4.05 0.03
N ALA A 182 -29.18 3.36 -0.67
CA ALA A 182 -29.55 2.48 -1.78
C ALA A 182 -30.47 1.35 -1.32
N LYS A 183 -30.17 0.69 -0.19
CA LYS A 183 -31.02 -0.36 0.40
C LYS A 183 -32.39 0.17 0.81
N ARG A 184 -32.46 1.35 1.45
CA ARG A 184 -33.73 2.01 1.82
C ARG A 184 -34.57 2.32 0.59
N LYS A 185 -33.95 2.86 -0.47
CA LYS A 185 -34.63 3.15 -1.75
C LYS A 185 -35.14 1.88 -2.42
N GLN A 186 -34.36 0.80 -2.42
CA GLN A 186 -34.77 -0.49 -2.94
C GLN A 186 -35.98 -1.06 -2.19
N GLU A 187 -35.98 -0.98 -0.84
CA GLU A 187 -37.11 -1.47 -0.04
C GLU A 187 -38.39 -0.66 -0.25
N ILE A 188 -38.29 0.67 -0.34
CA ILE A 188 -39.42 1.55 -0.65
C ILE A 188 -39.99 1.21 -2.03
N ASN A 189 -39.13 1.08 -3.05
CA ASN A 189 -39.55 0.72 -4.40
C ASN A 189 -40.24 -0.65 -4.43
N ARG A 190 -39.71 -1.64 -3.69
CA ARG A 190 -40.30 -2.98 -3.57
C ARG A 190 -41.69 -2.93 -2.93
N LYS A 191 -41.84 -2.22 -1.81
CA LYS A 191 -43.15 -2.04 -1.14
C LYS A 191 -44.17 -1.34 -2.03
N GLN A 192 -43.76 -0.27 -2.72
CA GLN A 192 -44.62 0.45 -3.66
C GLN A 192 -45.04 -0.43 -4.85
N GLN A 193 -44.16 -1.30 -5.33
CA GLN A 193 -44.48 -2.23 -6.41
C GLN A 193 -45.48 -3.30 -5.95
N ILE A 194 -45.29 -3.88 -4.77
CA ILE A 194 -46.25 -4.84 -4.19
C ILE A 194 -47.62 -4.18 -4.02
N LEU A 195 -47.68 -2.96 -3.47
CA LEU A 195 -48.94 -2.23 -3.28
C LEU A 195 -49.64 -1.96 -4.62
N ARG A 196 -48.90 -1.51 -5.64
CA ARG A 196 -49.47 -1.30 -6.99
C ARG A 196 -50.02 -2.59 -7.58
N ASN A 197 -49.30 -3.69 -7.45
CA ASN A 197 -49.76 -5.00 -7.95
C ASN A 197 -51.02 -5.46 -7.21
N GLN A 198 -51.10 -5.28 -5.88
CA GLN A 198 -52.30 -5.59 -5.09
C GLN A 198 -53.51 -4.75 -5.53
N GLN A 199 -53.30 -3.44 -5.75
CA GLN A 199 -54.35 -2.54 -6.24
C GLN A 199 -54.85 -2.95 -7.63
N GLN A 200 -53.95 -3.30 -8.56
CA GLN A 200 -54.31 -3.78 -9.89
C GLN A 200 -55.11 -5.09 -9.86
N VAL A 201 -54.68 -6.05 -9.03
CA VAL A 201 -55.40 -7.33 -8.85
C VAL A 201 -56.79 -7.07 -8.26
N SER A 202 -56.89 -6.25 -7.20
CA SER A 202 -58.17 -5.89 -6.59
C SER A 202 -59.13 -5.21 -7.57
N PHE A 203 -58.60 -4.28 -8.39
CA PHE A 203 -59.39 -3.61 -9.43
C PHE A 203 -59.93 -4.60 -10.46
N HIS A 204 -59.08 -5.52 -10.93
CA HIS A 204 -59.48 -6.51 -11.94
C HIS A 204 -60.50 -7.53 -11.40
N ILE A 205 -60.46 -7.89 -10.12
CA ILE A 205 -61.46 -8.77 -9.49
C ILE A 205 -62.82 -8.06 -9.41
N CYS A 206 -62.84 -6.78 -9.02
CA CYS A 206 -64.07 -5.98 -8.92
C CYS A 206 -64.78 -5.87 -10.28
N LEU A 207 -64.03 -5.62 -11.37
CA LEU A 207 -64.58 -5.51 -12.72
C LEU A 207 -65.18 -6.81 -13.27
N ARG A 208 -64.72 -7.99 -12.81
CA ARG A 208 -65.27 -9.29 -13.25
C ARG A 208 -66.52 -9.73 -12.50
N SER A 209 -66.86 -9.03 -11.41
CA SER A 209 -67.98 -9.39 -10.52
C SER A 209 -69.25 -8.57 -10.81
N GLN A 210 -69.22 -7.68 -11.81
CA GLN A 210 -70.36 -6.94 -12.36
C GLN A 210 -70.74 -7.52 -13.72
#